data_AF-A0A0G1HFW6-F1
#
_entry.id   AF-A0A0G1HFW6-F1
#
_cell.length_a   1.000
_cell.length_b   1.000
_cell.length_c   1.000
_cell.angle_alpha   90.00
_cell.angle_beta   90.00
_cell.angle_gamma   90.00
#
_symmetry.space_group_name_H-M   'P 1'
#
loop_
_entity.id
_entity.type
_entity.pdbx_description
1 polymer ?
#
loop_
_entity_poly.entity_id
_entity_poly.type
_entity_poly.pdbx_seq_one_letter_code
_entity_poly.pdbx_strand_id
1 'polypeptide(L)'
;MIQFFTQNSEIILRLFLAVILGTCIGAERILVHKEAGMKTHALVSMGAAVFVIISEMMAIKYMTSGGFDPSRIASQIIVGIGF
;
A
#
# COMPACT_ATOMS: atom_id res chain seq x y z
N MET A 1 5.65 -25.66 -0.01
CA MET A 1 6.36 -24.37 0.11
C MET A 1 6.34 -23.55 -1.18
N ILE A 2 6.78 -24.11 -2.32
CA ILE A 2 6.86 -23.38 -3.61
C ILE A 2 5.50 -22.86 -4.10
N GLN A 3 4.43 -23.65 -3.94
CA GLN A 3 3.07 -23.28 -4.37
C GLN A 3 2.51 -22.02 -3.64
N PHE A 4 2.91 -21.81 -2.39
CA PHE A 4 2.55 -20.61 -1.63
C PHE A 4 3.19 -19.34 -2.24
N PHE A 5 4.47 -19.42 -2.64
CA PHE A 5 5.16 -18.31 -3.28
C PHE A 5 4.59 -18.02 -4.67
N THR A 6 4.21 -19.03 -5.44
CA THR A 6 3.61 -18.82 -6.76
C THR A 6 2.25 -18.13 -6.65
N GLN A 7 1.38 -18.55 -5.72
CA GLN A 7 0.07 -17.94 -5.53
C GLN A 7 0.12 -16.50 -5.00
N ASN A 8 1.12 -16.16 -4.18
CA ASN A 8 1.24 -14.83 -3.57
C ASN A 8 2.29 -13.95 -4.26
N SER A 9 2.87 -14.41 -5.37
CA SER A 9 3.95 -13.73 -6.07
C SER A 9 3.62 -12.27 -6.41
N GLU A 10 2.40 -12.02 -6.86
CA GLU A 10 1.90 -10.68 -7.18
C GLU A 10 1.83 -9.78 -5.94
N ILE A 11 1.27 -10.28 -4.83
CA ILE A 11 1.15 -9.54 -3.56
C ILE A 11 2.55 -9.20 -3.03
N ILE A 12 3.46 -10.17 -3.01
CA ILE A 12 4.83 -9.99 -2.56
C ILE A 12 5.54 -8.93 -3.40
N LEU A 13 5.37 -8.98 -4.73
CA LEU A 13 5.99 -8.02 -5.65
C LEU A 13 5.41 -6.61 -5.46
N ARG A 14 4.10 -6.46 -5.30
CA ARG A 14 3.45 -5.16 -5.02
C ARG A 14 3.93 -4.58 -3.69
N LEU A 15 4.04 -5.38 -2.63
CA LEU A 15 4.56 -4.92 -1.34
C LEU A 15 6.04 -4.55 -1.40
N PHE A 16 6.85 -5.34 -2.11
CA PHE A 16 8.27 -5.06 -2.30
C PHE A 16 8.47 -3.74 -3.05
N LEU A 17 7.72 -3.51 -4.13
CA LEU A 17 7.73 -2.24 -4.86
C LEU A 17 7.27 -1.07 -3.98
N ALA A 18 6.22 -1.24 -3.18
CA ALA A 18 5.74 -0.20 -2.29
C ALA A 18 6.84 0.24 -1.29
N VAL A 19 7.60 -0.71 -0.73
CA VAL A 19 8.71 -0.40 0.17
C VAL A 19 9.83 0.33 -0.56
N ILE A 20 10.23 -0.13 -1.75
CA ILE A 20 11.28 0.52 -2.54
C ILE A 20 10.89 1.97 -2.85
N LEU A 21 9.69 2.17 -3.39
CA LEU A 21 9.19 3.50 -3.75
C LEU A 21 9.06 4.41 -2.52
N GLY A 22 8.51 3.90 -1.42
CA GLY A 22 8.41 4.64 -0.16
C GLY A 22 9.78 5.01 0.42
N THR A 23 10.76 4.12 0.28
CA THR A 23 12.14 4.38 0.71
C THR A 23 12.82 5.41 -0.19
N CYS A 24 12.62 5.36 -1.51
CA CYS A 24 13.11 6.37 -2.45
C CYS A 24 12.56 7.76 -2.14
N ILE A 25 11.25 7.88 -1.91
CA ILE A 25 10.62 9.15 -1.50
C ILE A 25 11.20 9.64 -0.17
N GLY A 26 11.37 8.73 0.79
CA GLY A 26 11.98 9.06 2.06
C GLY A 26 13.46 9.48 1.95
N ALA A 27 14.20 8.94 0.99
CA ALA A 27 15.59 9.34 0.73
C ALA A 27 15.66 10.76 0.18
N GLU A 28 14.80 11.09 -0.78
CA GLU A 28 14.67 12.45 -1.32
C GLU A 28 14.29 13.45 -0.22
N ARG A 29 13.35 13.09 0.65
CA ARG A 29 12.94 13.91 1.80
C ARG A 29 14.10 14.22 2.76
N ILE A 30 14.97 13.23 3.03
CA ILE A 30 16.18 13.45 3.85
C ILE A 30 17.14 14.42 3.15
N LEU A 31 17.37 14.26 1.84
CA LEU A 31 18.26 15.14 1.08
C LEU A 31 17.79 16.61 1.10
N VAL A 32 16.47 16.81 1.08
CA VAL A 32 15.83 18.14 1.17
C VAL A 32 15.70 18.62 2.64
N HIS A 33 16.37 17.95 3.60
CA HIS A 33 16.42 18.32 5.02
C HIS A 33 15.02 18.40 5.69
N LYS A 34 14.08 17.54 5.26
CA LYS A 34 12.76 17.38 5.89
C LYS A 34 12.86 16.38 7.05
N GLU A 35 12.09 16.59 8.11
CA GLU A 35 12.15 15.79 9.36
C GLU A 35 11.71 14.32 9.21
N ALA A 36 10.83 14.02 8.24
CA ALA A 36 10.35 12.65 8.01
C ALA A 36 11.39 11.80 7.29
N GLY A 37 12.05 10.90 8.03
CA GLY A 37 13.09 10.03 7.50
C GLY A 37 12.58 8.85 6.64
N MET A 38 13.52 8.16 6.00
CA MET A 38 13.30 7.02 5.09
C MET A 38 12.39 5.93 5.66
N LYS A 39 12.57 5.58 6.93
CA LYS A 39 11.80 4.53 7.61
C LYS A 39 10.31 4.87 7.68
N THR A 40 9.97 6.13 7.87
CA THR A 40 8.58 6.59 7.97
C THR A 40 7.86 6.42 6.64
N HIS A 41 8.44 6.91 5.55
CA HIS A 41 7.83 6.78 4.23
C HIS A 41 7.79 5.34 3.71
N ALA A 42 8.78 4.51 4.06
CA ALA A 42 8.75 3.08 3.76
C ALA A 42 7.58 2.36 4.46
N LEU A 43 7.37 2.61 5.76
CA LEU A 43 6.27 2.01 6.53
C LEU A 43 4.90 2.52 6.08
N VAL A 44 4.77 3.82 5.81
CA VAL A 44 3.52 4.42 5.32
C VAL A 44 3.15 3.85 3.95
N SER A 45 4.11 3.76 3.03
CA SER A 45 3.88 3.19 1.70
C SER A 45 3.50 1.71 1.76
N MET A 46 4.18 0.93 2.60
CA MET A 46 3.85 -0.48 2.82
C MET A 46 2.43 -0.64 3.40
N GLY A 47 2.07 0.16 4.42
CA GLY A 47 0.74 0.14 5.03
C GLY A 47 -0.36 0.48 4.02
N ALA A 48 -0.15 1.54 3.23
CA ALA A 48 -1.07 1.92 2.16
C ALA A 48 -1.26 0.79 1.14
N ALA A 49 -0.18 0.14 0.71
CA ALA A 49 -0.25 -0.98 -0.23
C ALA A 49 -1.04 -2.17 0.33
N VAL A 50 -0.84 -2.52 1.61
CA VAL A 50 -1.62 -3.58 2.27
C VAL A 50 -3.12 -3.25 2.27
N PHE A 51 -3.50 -2.02 2.63
CA PHE A 51 -4.93 -1.63 2.63
C PHE A 51 -5.55 -1.64 1.24
N VAL A 52 -4.80 -1.26 0.20
CA VAL A 52 -5.28 -1.34 -1.20
C VAL A 52 -5.50 -2.79 -1.62
N ILE A 53 -4.57 -3.69 -1.30
CA ILE A 53 -4.71 -5.13 -1.61
C ILE A 53 -5.93 -5.72 -0.87
N ILE A 54 -6.11 -5.38 0.41
CA ILE A 54 -7.30 -5.82 1.17
C ILE A 54 -8.57 -5.28 0.52
N SER A 55 -8.59 -4.01 0.10
CA SER A 55 -9.73 -3.41 -0.56
C SER A 55 -10.10 -4.12 -1.87
N GLU A 56 -9.10 -4.45 -2.69
CA GLU A 56 -9.29 -5.21 -3.93
C GLU A 56 -9.85 -6.62 -3.64
N MET A 57 -9.29 -7.32 -2.65
CA MET A 57 -9.79 -8.65 -2.27
C MET A 57 -11.25 -8.58 -1.76
N MET A 58 -11.60 -7.55 -1.00
CA MET A 58 -12.97 -7.32 -0.55
C MET A 58 -13.88 -6.94 -1.73
N ALA A 59 -13.42 -6.13 -2.67
CA ALA A 59 -14.15 -5.75 -3.87
C ALA A 59 -14.59 -7.00 -4.66
N ILE A 60 -13.65 -7.91 -4.89
CA ILE A 60 -13.89 -9.17 -5.62
C ILE A 60 -14.86 -10.06 -4.83
N LYS A 61 -14.68 -10.17 -3.50
CA LYS A 61 -15.50 -11.05 -2.65
C LYS A 61 -16.94 -10.56 -2.49
N TYR A 62 -17.16 -9.24 -2.46
CA TYR A 62 -18.46 -8.62 -2.21
C TYR A 62 -19.05 -7.93 -3.45
N MET A 63 -18.54 -8.22 -4.65
CA MET A 63 -18.96 -7.59 -5.91
C MET A 63 -20.47 -7.71 -6.16
N THR A 64 -21.10 -8.80 -5.68
CA THR A 64 -22.53 -9.07 -5.82
C THR A 64 -23.38 -8.58 -4.64
N SER A 65 -22.74 -8.13 -3.55
CA SER A 65 -23.40 -7.59 -2.37
C SER A 65 -23.59 -6.08 -2.57
N GLY A 66 -24.79 -5.68 -3.00
CA GLY A 66 -25.11 -4.26 -3.20
C GLY A 66 -24.79 -3.42 -1.96
N GLY A 67 -24.04 -2.34 -2.14
CA GLY A 67 -23.70 -1.37 -1.10
C GLY A 67 -22.24 -1.36 -0.62
N PHE A 68 -21.37 -2.22 -1.14
CA PHE A 68 -19.93 -2.18 -0.84
C PHE A 68 -19.15 -1.36 -1.88
N ASP A 69 -18.66 -0.18 -1.48
CA ASP A 69 -17.79 0.67 -2.31
C ASP A 69 -16.31 0.51 -1.91
N PRO A 70 -15.53 -0.38 -2.56
CA PRO A 70 -14.11 -0.58 -2.25
C PRO A 70 -13.25 0.68 -2.46
N SER A 71 -13.69 1.60 -3.32
CA SER A 71 -13.04 2.89 -3.54
C SER A 71 -12.95 3.75 -2.26
N ARG A 72 -13.80 3.51 -1.26
CA ARG A 72 -13.77 4.24 0.02
C ARG A 72 -12.48 3.99 0.81
N ILE A 73 -11.95 2.76 0.76
CA ILE A 73 -10.70 2.44 1.46
C ILE A 73 -9.54 3.20 0.81
N ALA A 74 -9.51 3.24 -0.53
CA ALA A 74 -8.50 4.00 -1.27
C ALA A 74 -8.60 5.50 -0.98
N SER A 75 -9.81 6.07 -0.92
CA SER A 75 -9.99 7.49 -0.62
C SER A 75 -9.51 7.87 0.78
N GLN A 76 -9.70 7.00 1.79
CA GLN A 76 -9.26 7.30 3.16
C GLN A 76 -7.73 7.29 3.32
N ILE A 77 -7.03 6.46 2.54
CA ILE A 77 -5.56 6.47 2.52
C ILE A 77 -5.04 7.82 2.01
N ILE A 78 -5.65 8.36 0.94
CA ILE A 78 -5.26 9.66 0.37
C ILE A 78 -5.48 10.79 1.37
N VAL A 79 -6.63 10.79 2.07
CA VAL A 79 -6.93 11.79 3.11
C VAL A 79 -5.93 11.70 4.26
N GLY A 80 -5.54 10.48 4.69
CA GLY A 80 -4.59 10.29 5.79
C GLY A 80 -3.15 10.66 5.45
N ILE A 81 -2.71 10.56 4.19
CA ILE A 81 -1.36 10.95 3.75
C ILE A 81 -1.28 12.46 3.49
N GLY A 82 -2.39 13.09 3.09
CA GLY A 82 -2.47 14.52 2.78
C GLY A 82 -2.62 15.46 3.98
N PHE A 83 -2.70 14.91 5.21
CA PHE A 83 -2.83 15.63 6.48
C PHE A 83 -1.51 15.53 7.27
#